data_AF-A0A934HFM4-F1
#
_entry.id   AF-A0A934HFM4-F1
#
_cell.length_a   1.000
_cell.length_b   1.000
_cell.length_c   1.000
_cell.angle_alpha   90.00
_cell.angle_beta   90.00
_cell.angle_gamma   90.00
#
_symmetry.space_group_name_H-M   'P 1'
#
loop_
_entity.id
_entity.type
_entity.pdbx_description
1 polymer ?
#
loop_
_entity_poly.entity_id
_entity_poly.type
_entity_poly.pdbx_seq_one_letter_code
_entity_poly.pdbx_strand_id
1 'polypeptide(L)'
;TVAHEMVHLYQFDVIGGIIDPLWWAEGQANWFSRGGTPYDERLRHLITLQDLPTLTSEITLDIKQADGLPDLGYDMGASFINWLLANYGGIEMHARITAQMIAGQSLVDAVEAVTGKPFFDLQNEWRAYLGLPPISPADLDPASALEPLLDPRFAVGDVLTLPAAPPFLPLMGDPAPRALISGQCFAGMQATIQRSGSRAGVDYYELDCMGMVGWVTAEQIAGAEKP
;
A
#
# COMPACT_ATOMS: atom_id res chain seq x y z
N THR A 1 -20.18 6.21 6.17
CA THR A 1 -21.46 6.34 6.94
C THR A 1 -21.55 7.76 7.47
N VAL A 2 -22.71 8.28 7.92
CA VAL A 2 -22.78 9.67 8.44
C VAL A 2 -21.76 9.91 9.56
N ALA A 3 -21.63 8.98 10.52
CA ALA A 3 -20.65 9.10 11.60
C ALA A 3 -19.20 9.10 11.08
N HIS A 4 -18.89 8.31 10.04
CA HIS A 4 -17.58 8.30 9.37
C HIS A 4 -17.27 9.66 8.73
N GLU A 5 -18.21 10.19 7.94
CA GLU A 5 -18.02 11.50 7.28
C GLU A 5 -17.90 12.65 8.29
N MET A 6 -18.58 12.54 9.44
CA MET A 6 -18.43 13.52 10.52
C MET A 6 -17.02 13.53 11.09
N VAL A 7 -16.32 12.39 11.16
CA VAL A 7 -14.92 12.37 11.59
C VAL A 7 -14.03 13.13 10.61
N HIS A 8 -14.29 13.03 9.30
CA HIS A 8 -13.57 13.82 8.30
C HIS A 8 -13.78 15.33 8.47
N LEU A 9 -14.98 15.77 8.89
CA LEU A 9 -15.21 17.18 9.21
C LEU A 9 -14.36 17.64 10.39
N TYR A 10 -14.25 16.83 11.46
CA TYR A 10 -13.38 17.16 12.60
C TYR A 10 -11.90 17.12 12.25
N GLN A 11 -11.49 16.14 11.45
CA GLN A 11 -10.15 16.06 10.88
C GLN A 11 -9.79 17.34 10.13
N PHE A 12 -10.68 17.81 9.27
CA PHE A 12 -10.49 19.04 8.52
C PHE A 12 -10.46 20.29 9.42
N ASP A 13 -11.38 20.38 10.39
CA ASP A 13 -11.45 21.51 11.33
C ASP A 13 -10.18 21.61 12.19
N VAL A 14 -9.63 20.47 12.61
CA VAL A 14 -8.46 20.41 13.50
C VAL A 14 -7.15 20.61 12.73
N ILE A 15 -6.97 19.93 11.60
CA ILE A 15 -5.68 19.91 10.87
C ILE A 15 -5.65 20.94 9.71
N GLY A 16 -6.80 21.46 9.30
CA GLY A 16 -6.90 22.57 8.34
C GLY A 16 -6.75 22.17 6.87
N GLY A 17 -6.92 20.89 6.52
CA GLY A 17 -6.77 20.44 5.13
C GLY A 17 -6.89 18.94 4.91
N ILE A 18 -6.44 18.51 3.72
CA ILE A 18 -6.35 17.08 3.35
C ILE A 18 -5.37 16.40 4.30
N ILE A 19 -5.81 15.30 4.91
CA ILE A 19 -4.96 14.47 5.76
C ILE A 19 -4.40 13.36 4.89
N ASP A 20 -3.09 13.47 4.62
CA ASP A 20 -2.31 12.37 4.09
C ASP A 20 -1.56 11.66 5.21
N PRO A 21 -1.34 10.34 5.08
CA PRO A 21 -1.79 9.45 4.01
C PRO A 21 -3.25 9.01 4.14
N LEU A 22 -3.88 8.65 3.01
CA LEU A 22 -5.29 8.25 2.92
C LEU A 22 -5.71 7.16 3.91
N TRP A 23 -4.87 6.13 4.09
CA TRP A 23 -5.13 5.04 5.05
C TRP A 23 -5.28 5.57 6.49
N TRP A 24 -4.57 6.64 6.87
CA TRP A 24 -4.66 7.23 8.20
C TRP A 24 -5.92 8.07 8.36
N ALA A 25 -6.28 8.86 7.35
CA ALA A 25 -7.52 9.65 7.36
C ALA A 25 -8.75 8.73 7.48
N GLU A 26 -8.81 7.72 6.62
CA GLU A 26 -9.93 6.77 6.55
C GLU A 26 -9.95 5.78 7.70
N GLY A 27 -8.77 5.29 8.11
CA GLY A 27 -8.63 4.41 9.27
C GLY A 27 -9.12 5.07 10.56
N GLN A 28 -8.78 6.34 10.78
CA GLN A 28 -9.31 7.13 11.90
C GLN A 28 -10.83 7.28 11.80
N ALA A 29 -11.34 7.66 10.64
CA ALA A 29 -12.79 7.84 10.45
C ALA A 29 -13.57 6.55 10.71
N ASN A 30 -13.02 5.41 10.28
CA ASN A 30 -13.62 4.11 10.53
C ASN A 30 -13.53 3.74 12.03
N TRP A 31 -12.36 3.93 12.65
CA TRP A 31 -12.14 3.61 14.07
C TRP A 31 -13.06 4.42 15.00
N PHE A 32 -13.10 5.75 14.82
CA PHE A 32 -13.93 6.65 15.64
C PHE A 32 -15.43 6.49 15.39
N SER A 33 -15.84 6.08 14.19
CA SER A 33 -17.26 5.92 13.87
C SER A 33 -17.84 4.56 14.25
N ARG A 34 -17.01 3.51 14.33
CA ARG A 34 -17.47 2.12 14.59
C ARG A 34 -16.95 1.49 15.88
N GLY A 35 -16.10 2.19 16.63
CA GLY A 35 -15.70 1.79 17.98
C GLY A 35 -14.90 0.49 18.05
N GLY A 36 -13.94 0.29 17.14
CA GLY A 36 -13.05 -0.88 17.19
C GLY A 36 -13.69 -2.17 16.66
N THR A 37 -14.32 -2.10 15.47
CA THR A 37 -14.63 -3.29 14.65
C THR A 37 -13.39 -4.20 14.54
N PRO A 38 -13.50 -5.53 14.34
CA PRO A 38 -12.32 -6.40 14.38
C PRO A 38 -11.46 -6.31 13.09
N TYR A 39 -10.90 -5.13 12.83
CA TYR A 39 -9.96 -4.84 11.74
C TYR A 39 -8.79 -5.84 11.77
N ASP A 40 -8.26 -6.10 12.97
CA ASP A 40 -7.14 -7.02 13.16
C ASP A 40 -7.51 -8.47 12.80
N GLU A 41 -8.77 -8.91 12.99
CA GLU A 41 -9.20 -10.25 12.61
C GLU A 41 -9.28 -10.40 11.09
N ARG A 42 -9.86 -9.41 10.40
CA ARG A 42 -9.88 -9.40 8.92
C ARG A 42 -8.47 -9.36 8.36
N LEU A 43 -7.59 -8.50 8.87
CA LEU A 43 -6.19 -8.45 8.42
C LEU A 43 -5.48 -9.78 8.66
N ARG A 44 -5.62 -10.41 9.84
CA ARG A 44 -5.06 -11.74 10.11
C ARG A 44 -5.56 -12.81 9.14
N HIS A 45 -6.83 -12.74 8.72
CA HIS A 45 -7.35 -13.60 7.68
C HIS A 45 -6.72 -13.29 6.31
N LEU A 46 -6.70 -12.01 5.90
CA LEU A 46 -6.15 -11.56 4.63
C LEU A 46 -4.69 -11.94 4.44
N ILE A 47 -3.87 -11.90 5.49
CA ILE A 47 -2.44 -12.27 5.44
C ILE A 47 -2.24 -13.73 5.01
N THR A 48 -3.23 -14.60 5.25
CA THR A 48 -3.19 -15.99 4.76
C THR A 48 -3.48 -16.11 3.26
N LEU A 49 -4.09 -15.10 2.65
CA LEU A 49 -4.55 -15.08 1.27
C LEU A 49 -3.67 -14.23 0.35
N GLN A 50 -3.13 -13.13 0.86
CA GLN A 50 -2.39 -12.13 0.09
C GLN A 50 -1.25 -11.49 0.90
N ASP A 51 -0.31 -10.83 0.22
CA ASP A 51 0.67 -9.98 0.88
C ASP A 51 0.02 -8.63 1.24
N LEU A 52 0.37 -8.07 2.41
CA LEU A 52 -0.09 -6.74 2.80
C LEU A 52 0.96 -5.68 2.45
N PRO A 53 0.55 -4.52 1.91
CA PRO A 53 1.46 -3.44 1.55
C PRO A 53 2.08 -2.80 2.80
N THR A 54 3.04 -1.92 2.57
CA THR A 54 3.64 -1.13 3.64
C THR A 54 2.75 0.09 3.97
N LEU A 55 2.84 0.62 5.19
CA LEU A 55 2.13 1.88 5.53
C LEU A 55 2.78 3.11 4.87
N THR A 56 3.99 2.96 4.36
CA THR A 56 4.71 3.96 3.57
C THR A 56 4.40 3.92 2.07
N SER A 57 3.82 2.82 1.57
CA SER A 57 3.34 2.73 0.19
C SER A 57 1.93 3.32 0.07
N GLU A 58 1.55 3.69 -1.14
CA GLU A 58 0.18 4.10 -1.43
C GLU A 58 -0.78 2.92 -1.23
N ILE A 59 -1.81 3.12 -0.41
CA ILE A 59 -2.85 2.11 -0.13
C ILE A 59 -4.17 2.64 -0.66
N THR A 60 -4.59 2.11 -1.81
CA THR A 60 -5.85 2.47 -2.45
C THR A 60 -7.05 1.85 -1.74
N LEU A 61 -8.19 2.55 -1.71
CA LEU A 61 -9.39 2.15 -0.96
C LEU A 61 -10.40 1.31 -1.75
N ASP A 62 -10.36 1.35 -3.08
CA ASP A 62 -11.45 0.81 -3.92
C ASP A 62 -11.08 -0.49 -4.65
N ILE A 63 -9.93 -1.07 -4.31
CA ILE A 63 -9.46 -2.32 -4.91
C ILE A 63 -9.97 -3.48 -4.07
N LYS A 64 -10.69 -4.41 -4.70
CA LYS A 64 -11.11 -5.66 -4.04
C LYS A 64 -9.89 -6.49 -3.67
N GLN A 65 -9.85 -6.90 -2.42
CA GLN A 65 -8.82 -7.78 -1.89
C GLN A 65 -9.17 -9.25 -2.16
N ALA A 66 -8.28 -10.17 -1.79
CA ALA A 66 -8.43 -11.61 -1.99
C ALA A 66 -9.66 -12.21 -1.27
N ASP A 67 -10.17 -11.55 -0.24
CA ASP A 67 -11.44 -11.89 0.43
C ASP A 67 -12.69 -11.28 -0.24
N GLY A 68 -12.50 -10.54 -1.33
CA GLY A 68 -13.57 -9.92 -2.12
C GLY A 68 -14.04 -8.55 -1.63
N LEU A 69 -13.50 -8.03 -0.52
CA LEU A 69 -13.89 -6.76 0.09
C LEU A 69 -12.89 -5.64 -0.26
N PRO A 70 -13.35 -4.39 -0.49
CA PRO A 70 -12.47 -3.30 -0.93
C PRO A 70 -11.74 -2.57 0.21
N ASP A 71 -12.09 -2.81 1.48
CA ASP A 71 -11.79 -1.87 2.58
C ASP A 71 -10.34 -1.94 3.15
N LEU A 72 -9.32 -2.26 2.36
CA LEU A 72 -7.97 -2.52 2.89
C LEU A 72 -7.36 -1.32 3.62
N GLY A 73 -7.39 -0.12 3.02
CA GLY A 73 -6.80 1.06 3.64
C GLY A 73 -7.49 1.46 4.94
N TYR A 74 -8.82 1.28 5.00
CA TYR A 74 -9.60 1.49 6.22
C TYR A 74 -9.16 0.54 7.34
N ASP A 75 -9.02 -0.75 7.03
CA ASP A 75 -8.66 -1.77 8.01
C ASP A 75 -7.22 -1.63 8.48
N MET A 76 -6.27 -1.40 7.56
CA MET A 76 -4.86 -1.21 7.90
C MET A 76 -4.69 0.02 8.80
N GLY A 77 -5.36 1.14 8.48
CA GLY A 77 -5.27 2.34 9.31
C GLY A 77 -5.94 2.20 10.66
N ALA A 78 -7.15 1.63 10.71
CA ALA A 78 -7.84 1.42 11.98
C ALA A 78 -7.12 0.39 12.86
N SER A 79 -6.51 -0.64 12.28
CA SER A 79 -5.64 -1.61 12.96
C SER A 79 -4.39 -0.97 13.52
N PHE A 80 -3.70 -0.13 12.74
CA PHE A 80 -2.51 0.57 13.21
C PHE A 80 -2.85 1.50 14.38
N ILE A 81 -3.96 2.22 14.32
CA ILE A 81 -4.46 3.03 15.43
C ILE A 81 -4.75 2.13 16.65
N ASN A 82 -5.50 1.05 16.48
CA ASN A 82 -5.82 0.13 17.57
C ASN A 82 -4.55 -0.37 18.30
N TRP A 83 -3.57 -0.82 17.53
CA TRP A 83 -2.27 -1.25 18.05
C TRP A 83 -1.51 -0.11 18.73
N LEU A 84 -1.44 1.08 18.12
CA LEU A 84 -0.74 2.23 18.66
C LEU A 84 -1.31 2.64 20.02
N LEU A 85 -2.63 2.76 20.14
CA LEU A 85 -3.28 3.12 21.41
C LEU A 85 -3.08 2.03 22.47
N ALA A 86 -3.14 0.75 22.08
CA ALA A 86 -2.94 -0.36 23.01
C ALA A 86 -1.52 -0.45 23.57
N ASN A 87 -0.50 -0.01 22.82
CA ASN A 87 0.91 -0.21 23.18
C ASN A 87 1.63 1.06 23.65
N TYR A 88 1.17 2.25 23.25
CA TYR A 88 1.92 3.49 23.41
C TYR A 88 1.23 4.56 24.28
N GLY A 89 0.07 4.25 24.87
CA GLY A 89 -0.53 5.10 25.92
C GLY A 89 -1.92 5.63 25.60
N GLY A 90 -2.75 4.84 24.93
CA GLY A 90 -4.18 5.13 24.77
C GLY A 90 -4.47 6.34 23.90
N ILE A 91 -5.64 6.94 24.11
CA ILE A 91 -6.12 8.06 23.30
C ILE A 91 -5.23 9.31 23.43
N GLU A 92 -4.51 9.47 24.55
CA GLU A 92 -3.55 10.55 24.75
C GLU A 92 -2.38 10.49 23.76
N MET A 93 -1.99 9.28 23.32
CA MET A 93 -0.98 9.09 22.27
C MET A 93 -1.46 9.69 20.94
N HIS A 94 -2.70 9.40 20.55
CA HIS A 94 -3.32 9.98 19.35
C HIS A 94 -3.41 11.51 19.45
N ALA A 95 -3.88 12.05 20.56
CA ALA A 95 -3.99 13.49 20.76
C ALA A 95 -2.63 14.21 20.62
N ARG A 96 -1.54 13.62 21.11
CA ARG A 96 -0.19 14.17 20.96
C ARG A 96 0.28 14.16 19.49
N ILE A 97 -0.03 13.10 18.73
CA ILE A 97 0.27 13.02 17.30
C ILE A 97 -0.51 14.10 16.55
N THR A 98 -1.81 14.22 16.81
CA THR A 98 -2.64 15.26 16.22
C THR A 98 -2.08 16.65 16.53
N ALA A 99 -1.63 16.92 17.75
CA ALA A 99 -1.02 18.20 18.09
C ALA A 99 0.25 18.52 17.27
N GLN A 100 1.08 17.52 16.96
CA GLN A 100 2.23 17.71 16.05
C GLN A 100 1.78 17.99 14.61
N MET A 101 0.74 17.30 14.14
CA MET A 101 0.19 17.53 12.79
C MET A 101 -0.42 18.94 12.66
N ILE A 102 -1.12 19.44 13.69
CA ILE A 102 -1.60 20.83 13.75
C ILE A 102 -0.43 21.82 13.66
N ALA A 103 0.72 21.47 14.22
CA ALA A 103 1.94 22.27 14.14
C ALA A 103 2.65 22.16 12.77
N GLY A 104 2.06 21.47 11.79
CA GLY A 104 2.54 21.38 10.42
C GLY A 104 3.47 20.19 10.14
N GLN A 105 3.62 19.23 11.07
CA GLN A 105 4.39 18.02 10.81
C GLN A 105 3.61 17.03 9.95
N SER A 106 4.34 16.25 9.13
CA SER A 106 3.76 15.09 8.46
C SER A 106 3.31 14.04 9.50
N LEU A 107 2.42 13.12 9.11
CA LEU A 107 2.03 12.02 10.01
C LEU A 107 3.25 11.23 10.50
N VAL A 108 4.16 10.88 9.57
CA VAL A 108 5.35 10.08 9.88
C VAL A 108 6.18 10.80 10.94
N ASP A 109 6.54 12.07 10.70
CA ASP A 109 7.33 12.86 11.65
C ASP A 109 6.62 13.00 13.00
N ALA A 110 5.31 13.24 12.98
CA ALA A 110 4.49 13.37 14.19
C ALA A 110 4.48 12.08 15.02
N VAL A 111 4.32 10.92 14.38
CA VAL A 111 4.36 9.62 15.05
C VAL A 111 5.75 9.37 15.63
N GLU A 112 6.82 9.61 14.88
CA GLU A 112 8.18 9.43 15.35
C GLU A 112 8.51 10.35 16.53
N ALA A 113 8.11 11.62 16.45
CA ALA A 113 8.35 12.61 17.51
C ALA A 113 7.63 12.24 18.83
N VAL A 114 6.42 11.69 18.75
CA VAL A 114 5.61 11.39 19.94
C VAL A 114 6.01 10.06 20.57
N THR A 115 6.33 9.05 19.76
CA THR A 115 6.74 7.70 20.19
C THR A 115 8.22 7.60 20.53
N GLY A 116 9.05 8.48 19.96
CA GLY A 116 10.51 8.42 20.06
C GLY A 116 11.14 7.29 19.26
N LYS A 117 10.44 6.73 18.27
CA LYS A 117 10.89 5.60 17.45
C LYS A 117 10.75 5.90 15.96
N PRO A 118 11.66 5.38 15.11
CA PRO A 118 11.48 5.43 13.67
C PRO A 118 10.17 4.75 13.25
N PHE A 119 9.48 5.34 12.27
CA PHE A 119 8.20 4.84 11.77
C PHE A 119 8.35 3.45 11.14
N PHE A 120 9.48 3.20 10.48
CA PHE A 120 9.85 1.89 9.96
C PHE A 120 9.85 0.80 11.05
N ASP A 121 10.40 1.12 12.23
CA ASP A 121 10.44 0.18 13.36
C ASP A 121 9.04 -0.03 13.94
N LEU A 122 8.25 1.05 14.08
CA LEU A 122 6.87 0.96 14.54
C LEU A 122 6.00 0.13 13.60
N GLN A 123 6.17 0.29 12.29
CA GLN A 123 5.48 -0.52 11.31
C GLN A 123 5.85 -2.01 11.47
N ASN A 124 7.12 -2.33 11.71
CA ASN A 124 7.55 -3.70 11.96
C ASN A 124 6.98 -4.29 13.26
N GLU A 125 6.84 -3.49 14.31
CA GLU A 125 6.18 -3.92 15.55
C GLU A 125 4.67 -4.16 15.33
N TRP A 126 3.98 -3.28 14.60
CA TRP A 126 2.58 -3.48 14.22
C TRP A 126 2.39 -4.73 13.35
N ARG A 127 3.30 -4.96 12.40
CA ARG A 127 3.31 -6.18 11.58
C ARG A 127 3.48 -7.43 12.44
N ALA A 128 4.42 -7.41 13.39
CA ALA A 128 4.61 -8.51 14.33
C ALA A 128 3.34 -8.76 15.17
N TYR A 129 2.64 -7.71 15.60
CA TYR A 129 1.36 -7.80 16.30
C TYR A 129 0.25 -8.49 15.46
N LEU A 130 0.28 -8.33 14.14
CA LEU A 130 -0.60 -9.04 13.20
C LEU A 130 -0.11 -10.44 12.83
N GLY A 131 1.10 -10.85 13.24
CA GLY A 131 1.72 -12.12 12.85
C GLY A 131 2.38 -12.09 11.47
N LEU A 132 2.67 -10.91 10.92
CA LEU A 132 3.42 -10.73 9.68
C LEU A 132 4.94 -10.80 9.91
N PRO A 133 5.71 -11.22 8.89
CA PRO A 133 7.15 -11.00 8.91
C PRO A 133 7.47 -9.50 8.88
N PRO A 134 8.61 -9.10 9.48
CA PRO A 134 9.09 -7.72 9.36
C PRO A 134 9.42 -7.41 7.90
N ILE A 135 9.24 -6.15 7.52
CA ILE A 135 9.80 -5.59 6.30
C ILE A 135 11.25 -5.18 6.53
N SER A 136 12.04 -5.28 5.47
CA SER A 136 13.41 -4.81 5.34
C SER A 136 13.44 -3.51 4.52
N PRO A 137 14.55 -2.75 4.53
CA PRO A 137 14.70 -1.60 3.65
C PRO A 137 14.52 -1.94 2.16
N ALA A 138 14.83 -3.17 1.75
CA ALA A 138 14.63 -3.63 0.38
C ALA A 138 13.14 -3.75 0.00
N ASP A 139 12.25 -3.87 0.97
CA ASP A 139 10.80 -3.91 0.72
C ASP A 139 10.20 -2.50 0.54
N LEU A 140 10.96 -1.43 0.82
CA LEU A 140 10.54 -0.05 0.55
C LEU A 140 10.80 0.36 -0.90
N ASP A 141 11.77 -0.28 -1.55
CA ASP A 141 11.97 -0.19 -3.00
C ASP A 141 11.89 -1.61 -3.59
N PRO A 142 10.71 -2.04 -4.04
CA PRO A 142 10.51 -3.42 -4.47
C PRO A 142 11.44 -3.86 -5.62
N ALA A 143 11.94 -2.92 -6.43
CA ALA A 143 12.93 -3.23 -7.46
C ALA A 143 14.31 -3.58 -6.89
N SER A 144 14.69 -2.99 -5.75
CA SER A 144 15.99 -3.23 -5.12
C SER A 144 16.15 -4.66 -4.61
N ALA A 145 15.03 -5.36 -4.38
CA ALA A 145 15.00 -6.75 -3.95
C ALA A 145 15.09 -7.76 -5.12
N LEU A 146 15.13 -7.28 -6.37
CA LEU A 146 15.16 -8.14 -7.55
C LEU A 146 16.58 -8.50 -7.95
N GLU A 147 16.77 -9.76 -8.33
CA GLU A 147 17.97 -10.21 -9.02
C GLU A 147 17.93 -9.75 -10.48
N PRO A 148 19.07 -9.47 -11.12
CA PRO A 148 19.09 -9.15 -12.55
C PRO A 148 18.49 -10.27 -13.42
N LEU A 149 17.76 -9.90 -14.46
CA LEU A 149 17.26 -10.86 -15.45
C LEU A 149 18.44 -11.48 -16.21
N LEU A 150 18.45 -12.82 -16.31
CA LEU A 150 19.50 -13.55 -17.03
C LEU A 150 19.35 -13.45 -18.55
N ASP A 151 18.11 -13.45 -19.05
CA ASP A 151 17.79 -13.31 -20.48
C ASP A 151 16.53 -12.44 -20.65
N PRO A 152 16.67 -11.11 -20.55
CA PRO A 152 15.53 -10.20 -20.58
C PRO A 152 14.88 -10.17 -21.96
N ARG A 153 13.59 -10.49 -22.03
CA ARG A 153 12.78 -10.34 -23.24
C ARG A 153 12.67 -8.88 -23.69
N PHE A 154 12.60 -7.98 -22.71
CA PHE A 154 12.52 -6.53 -22.91
C PHE A 154 13.56 -5.83 -22.04
N ALA A 155 14.17 -4.78 -22.58
CA ALA A 155 15.11 -3.92 -21.87
C ALA A 155 14.37 -2.76 -21.20
N VAL A 156 14.96 -2.25 -20.12
CA VAL A 156 14.53 -0.99 -19.51
C VAL A 156 14.59 0.13 -20.55
N GLY A 157 13.51 0.92 -20.64
CA GLY A 157 13.31 1.96 -21.64
C GLY A 157 12.61 1.50 -22.92
N ASP A 158 12.39 0.20 -23.13
CA ASP A 158 11.57 -0.27 -24.24
C ASP A 158 10.13 0.24 -24.12
N VAL A 159 9.55 0.65 -25.24
CA VAL A 159 8.11 0.90 -25.37
C VAL A 159 7.47 -0.32 -26.00
N LEU A 160 6.42 -0.84 -25.39
CA LEU A 160 5.70 -2.03 -25.82
C LEU A 160 4.26 -1.70 -26.16
N THR A 161 3.72 -2.32 -27.20
CA THR A 161 2.27 -2.42 -27.41
C THR A 161 1.76 -3.62 -26.62
N LEU A 162 0.89 -3.38 -25.63
CA LEU A 162 0.35 -4.43 -24.77
C LEU A 162 -0.54 -5.40 -25.56
N PRO A 163 -0.66 -6.67 -25.13
CA PRO A 163 -1.50 -7.66 -25.79
C PRO A 163 -2.95 -7.18 -25.95
N ALA A 164 -3.62 -7.61 -27.03
CA ALA A 164 -5.02 -7.25 -27.29
C ALA A 164 -6.03 -7.91 -26.33
N ALA A 165 -5.61 -8.95 -25.59
CA ALA A 165 -6.41 -9.63 -24.59
C ALA A 165 -5.52 -10.08 -23.41
N PRO A 166 -6.03 -10.07 -22.16
CA PRO A 166 -7.35 -9.57 -21.72
C PRO A 166 -7.50 -8.05 -21.89
N PRO A 167 -8.73 -7.48 -21.90
CA PRO A 167 -8.97 -6.05 -22.13
C PRO A 167 -8.31 -5.14 -21.08
N PHE A 168 -8.04 -5.68 -19.90
CA PHE A 168 -7.32 -5.05 -18.81
C PHE A 168 -6.17 -5.94 -18.38
N LEU A 169 -5.00 -5.35 -18.25
CA LEU A 169 -3.81 -5.96 -17.69
C LEU A 169 -3.64 -5.45 -16.24
N PRO A 170 -3.91 -6.25 -15.21
CA PRO A 170 -3.73 -5.82 -13.83
C PRO A 170 -2.24 -5.59 -13.53
N LEU A 171 -1.96 -4.47 -12.87
CA LEU A 171 -0.64 -4.11 -12.38
C LEU A 171 -0.54 -4.42 -10.89
N MET A 172 0.53 -5.11 -10.49
CA MET A 172 0.85 -5.39 -9.10
C MET A 172 1.62 -4.23 -8.47
N GLY A 173 1.40 -3.96 -7.19
CA GLY A 173 2.16 -2.96 -6.43
C GLY A 173 3.61 -3.39 -6.11
N ASP A 174 3.89 -4.69 -6.16
CA ASP A 174 5.19 -5.29 -5.84
C ASP A 174 5.43 -6.48 -6.80
N PRO A 175 6.66 -6.74 -7.28
CA PRO A 175 7.05 -7.96 -7.97
C PRO A 175 7.06 -9.18 -7.02
N ALA A 176 5.89 -9.56 -6.53
CA ALA A 176 5.68 -10.71 -5.66
C ALA A 176 4.45 -11.53 -6.10
N PRO A 177 4.44 -12.87 -5.91
CA PRO A 177 3.36 -13.73 -6.40
C PRO A 177 1.98 -13.45 -5.79
N ARG A 178 1.93 -12.88 -4.58
CA ARG A 178 0.69 -12.54 -3.86
C ARG A 178 0.54 -11.03 -3.66
N ALA A 179 1.25 -10.25 -4.46
CA ALA A 179 1.17 -8.79 -4.43
C ALA A 179 -0.24 -8.32 -4.81
N LEU A 180 -0.64 -7.19 -4.24
CA LEU A 180 -1.92 -6.57 -4.54
C LEU A 180 -1.89 -5.90 -5.90
N ILE A 181 -3.04 -5.91 -6.55
CA ILE A 181 -3.25 -5.07 -7.71
C ILE A 181 -3.25 -3.62 -7.24
N SER A 182 -2.38 -2.79 -7.80
CA SER A 182 -2.31 -1.34 -7.55
C SER A 182 -2.92 -0.52 -8.68
N GLY A 183 -3.13 -1.12 -9.84
CA GLY A 183 -3.67 -0.44 -11.01
C GLY A 183 -3.96 -1.39 -12.17
N GLN A 184 -4.23 -0.82 -13.34
CA GLN A 184 -4.45 -1.60 -14.56
C GLN A 184 -4.06 -0.82 -15.81
N CYS A 185 -3.51 -1.52 -16.79
CA CYS A 185 -3.33 -0.99 -18.15
C CYS A 185 -4.43 -1.53 -19.07
N PHE A 186 -4.71 -0.79 -20.14
CA PHE A 186 -5.65 -1.24 -21.18
C PHE A 186 -4.94 -2.07 -22.25
N ALA A 187 -5.63 -3.06 -22.80
CA ALA A 187 -5.14 -3.82 -23.93
C ALA A 187 -4.79 -2.91 -25.13
N GLY A 188 -3.71 -3.25 -25.86
CA GLY A 188 -3.29 -2.54 -27.06
C GLY A 188 -2.70 -1.14 -26.83
N MET A 189 -2.62 -0.66 -25.58
CA MET A 189 -1.96 0.61 -25.29
C MET A 189 -0.44 0.47 -25.31
N GLN A 190 0.25 1.59 -25.45
CA GLN A 190 1.69 1.64 -25.26
C GLN A 190 2.04 1.71 -23.77
N ALA A 191 3.02 0.92 -23.35
CA ALA A 191 3.58 0.93 -22.02
C ALA A 191 5.12 0.99 -22.09
N THR A 192 5.76 1.71 -21.17
CA THR A 192 7.22 1.77 -21.10
C THR A 192 7.74 0.84 -20.00
N ILE A 193 8.77 0.05 -20.27
CA ILE A 193 9.48 -0.71 -19.23
C ILE A 193 10.31 0.26 -18.40
N GLN A 194 9.94 0.47 -17.14
CA GLN A 194 10.67 1.34 -16.22
C GLN A 194 11.79 0.59 -15.50
N ARG A 195 11.50 -0.63 -15.03
CA ARG A 195 12.41 -1.49 -14.28
C ARG A 195 12.14 -2.96 -14.60
N SER A 196 13.09 -3.84 -14.35
CA SER A 196 12.91 -5.28 -14.49
C SER A 196 13.85 -6.06 -13.58
N GLY A 197 13.48 -7.31 -13.29
CA GLY A 197 14.27 -8.20 -12.45
C GLY A 197 13.54 -9.50 -12.13
N SER A 198 14.22 -10.43 -11.48
CA SER A 198 13.71 -11.76 -11.15
C SER A 198 13.59 -11.92 -9.64
N ARG A 199 12.52 -12.58 -9.19
CA ARG A 199 12.31 -12.96 -7.78
C ARG A 199 11.76 -14.37 -7.73
N ALA A 200 12.42 -15.24 -6.96
CA ALA A 200 12.02 -16.64 -6.80
C ALA A 200 11.80 -17.39 -8.14
N GLY A 201 12.57 -17.04 -9.18
CA GLY A 201 12.49 -17.66 -10.51
C GLY A 201 11.36 -17.13 -11.40
N VAL A 202 10.68 -16.06 -11.00
CA VAL A 202 9.69 -15.36 -11.82
C VAL A 202 10.25 -14.01 -12.25
N ASP A 203 10.17 -13.73 -13.54
CA ASP A 203 10.63 -12.48 -14.13
C ASP A 203 9.53 -11.44 -14.12
N TYR A 204 9.85 -10.26 -13.59
CA TYR A 204 8.95 -9.14 -13.43
C TYR A 204 9.44 -7.93 -14.23
N TYR A 205 8.47 -7.17 -14.73
CA TYR A 205 8.66 -5.91 -15.44
C TYR A 205 7.76 -4.85 -14.81
N GLU A 206 8.32 -3.69 -14.49
CA GLU A 206 7.53 -2.53 -14.11
C GLU A 206 7.15 -1.76 -15.36
N LEU A 207 5.85 -1.55 -15.54
CA LEU A 207 5.28 -0.82 -16.66
C LEU A 207 4.84 0.57 -16.22
N ASP A 208 5.03 1.55 -17.08
CA ASP A 208 4.32 2.83 -17.05
C ASP A 208 3.34 2.91 -18.22
N CYS A 209 2.06 2.97 -17.88
CA CYS A 209 0.92 3.04 -18.78
C CYS A 209 0.23 4.40 -18.61
N MET A 210 0.79 5.46 -19.18
CA MET A 210 0.26 6.84 -19.08
C MET A 210 0.14 7.33 -17.63
N GLY A 211 1.17 7.09 -16.81
CA GLY A 211 1.22 7.50 -15.41
C GLY A 211 0.67 6.47 -14.43
N MET A 212 0.06 5.38 -14.90
CA MET A 212 -0.24 4.21 -14.07
C MET A 212 0.96 3.29 -14.06
N VAL A 213 1.62 3.19 -12.91
CA VAL A 213 2.86 2.41 -12.74
C VAL A 213 2.61 1.16 -11.90
N GLY A 214 3.17 0.03 -12.33
CA GLY A 214 3.18 -1.18 -11.52
C GLY A 214 3.76 -2.39 -12.24
N TRP A 215 3.79 -3.51 -11.55
CA TRP A 215 4.54 -4.70 -11.93
C TRP A 215 3.67 -5.74 -12.63
N VAL A 216 4.25 -6.42 -13.61
CA VAL A 216 3.65 -7.57 -14.32
C VAL A 216 4.69 -8.66 -14.47
N THR A 217 4.24 -9.91 -14.60
CA THR A 217 5.13 -11.03 -14.94
C THR A 217 5.42 -11.07 -16.44
N ALA A 218 6.53 -11.68 -16.83
CA ALA A 218 6.87 -11.95 -18.22
C ALA A 218 5.75 -12.67 -18.99
N GLU A 219 5.01 -13.56 -18.31
CA GLU A 219 3.90 -14.33 -18.88
C GLU A 219 2.72 -13.43 -19.23
N GLN A 220 2.38 -12.47 -18.37
CA GLN A 220 1.25 -11.55 -18.59
C GLN A 220 1.46 -10.65 -19.82
N ILE A 221 2.71 -10.35 -20.16
CA ILE A 221 3.07 -9.57 -21.35
C ILE A 221 3.66 -10.42 -22.48
N ALA A 222 3.42 -11.73 -22.46
CA ALA A 222 3.99 -12.65 -23.44
C ALA A 222 3.52 -12.38 -24.89
N GLY A 223 2.40 -11.69 -25.07
CA GLY A 223 1.90 -11.23 -26.38
C GLY A 223 2.28 -9.79 -26.75
N ALA A 224 3.09 -9.11 -25.93
CA ALA A 224 3.48 -7.74 -26.19
C ALA A 224 4.56 -7.66 -27.28
N GLU A 225 4.49 -6.60 -28.08
CA GLU A 225 5.39 -6.36 -29.21
C GLU A 225 6.05 -4.98 -29.09
N LYS A 226 7.31 -4.87 -29.50
CA LYS A 226 7.93 -3.56 -29.72
C LYS A 226 7.32 -2.96 -31.00
N PRO A 227 6.93 -1.67 -31.00
CA PRO A 227 6.41 -1.01 -32.19
C PRO A 227 7.42 -0.96 -33.34
#